data_AF-A0A2E9NMP3-F1
#
_entry.id   AF-A0A2E9NMP3-F1
#
_cell.length_a   1.000
_cell.length_b   1.000
_cell.length_c   1.000
_cell.angle_alpha   90.00
_cell.angle_beta   90.00
_cell.angle_gamma   90.00
#
_symmetry.space_group_name_H-M   'P 1'
#
loop_
_entity.id
_entity.type
_entity.pdbx_description
1 polymer ?
#
loop_
_entity_poly.entity_id
_entity_poly.type
_entity_poly.pdbx_seq_one_letter_code
_entity_poly.pdbx_strand_id
1 'polypeptide(L)'
;MQLSLATGEERYLAYADKEFWATHDYLLDPEFSLFYRDSRYFTRRDEEGNKLFWSRGNGWVFAGLVNILKILPEDHPSYSRYLKLYGDMASTIADIQRDNGLWSVSLLAKEAYPAPETSGSSFMVYGLAWGGEQ
;
A
#
# COMPACT_ATOMS: atom_id res chain seq x y z
N MET A 1 -4.55 5.54 -15.42
CA MET A 1 -5.48 6.59 -14.92
C MET A 1 -5.11 7.98 -15.43
N GLN A 2 -3.89 8.51 -15.19
CA GLN A 2 -3.49 9.82 -15.72
C GLN A 2 -3.64 9.97 -17.26
N LEU A 3 -3.36 8.91 -18.04
CA LEU A 3 -3.61 8.95 -19.49
C LEU A 3 -5.09 9.20 -19.82
N SER A 4 -6.04 8.60 -19.08
CA SER A 4 -7.47 8.87 -19.32
C SER A 4 -7.82 10.33 -19.09
N LEU A 5 -7.21 10.97 -18.09
CA LEU A 5 -7.40 12.42 -17.88
C LEU A 5 -6.81 13.24 -19.03
N ALA A 6 -5.62 12.85 -19.51
CA ALA A 6 -4.93 13.58 -20.56
C ALA A 6 -5.57 13.43 -21.95
N THR A 7 -6.12 12.26 -22.26
CA THR A 7 -6.65 11.94 -23.60
C THR A 7 -8.17 11.93 -23.68
N GLY A 8 -8.87 11.88 -22.53
CA GLY A 8 -10.31 11.63 -22.47
C GLY A 8 -10.70 10.17 -22.75
N GLU A 9 -9.74 9.27 -22.95
CA GLU A 9 -10.04 7.86 -23.27
C GLU A 9 -10.18 7.02 -22.00
N GLU A 10 -11.41 6.61 -21.67
CA GLU A 10 -11.74 5.83 -20.47
C GLU A 10 -11.06 4.46 -20.40
N ARG A 11 -10.67 3.89 -21.55
CA ARG A 11 -10.03 2.56 -21.62
C ARG A 11 -8.77 2.44 -20.75
N TYR A 12 -8.00 3.52 -20.57
CA TYR A 12 -6.79 3.48 -19.73
C TYR A 12 -7.10 3.44 -18.23
N LEU A 13 -8.23 4.01 -17.80
CA LEU A 13 -8.71 3.93 -16.43
C LEU A 13 -9.27 2.55 -16.18
N ALA A 14 -10.16 2.06 -17.06
CA ALA A 14 -10.75 0.73 -16.95
C ALA A 14 -9.68 -0.38 -16.91
N TYR A 15 -8.64 -0.29 -17.75
CA TYR A 15 -7.51 -1.21 -17.70
C TYR A 15 -6.73 -1.11 -16.38
N ALA A 16 -6.40 0.10 -15.94
CA ALA A 16 -5.65 0.30 -14.70
C ALA A 16 -6.41 -0.20 -13.45
N ASP A 17 -7.72 0.04 -13.39
CA ASP A 17 -8.59 -0.45 -12.32
C ASP A 17 -8.60 -1.99 -12.28
N LYS A 18 -8.84 -2.63 -13.43
CA LYS A 18 -8.82 -4.09 -13.56
C LYS A 18 -7.49 -4.70 -13.12
N GLU A 19 -6.36 -4.19 -13.61
CA GLU A 19 -5.04 -4.74 -13.30
C GLU A 19 -4.64 -4.51 -11.83
N PHE A 20 -5.04 -3.37 -11.25
CA PHE A 20 -4.85 -3.12 -9.82
C PHE A 20 -5.58 -4.18 -8.99
N TRP A 21 -6.86 -4.42 -9.28
CA TRP A 21 -7.67 -5.35 -8.49
C TRP A 21 -7.25 -6.81 -8.71
N ALA A 22 -6.81 -7.19 -9.90
CA ALA A 22 -6.20 -8.51 -10.12
C ALA A 22 -4.93 -8.72 -9.27
N THR A 23 -4.11 -7.67 -9.12
CA THR A 23 -2.91 -7.69 -8.28
C THR A 23 -3.26 -7.76 -6.79
N HIS A 24 -4.24 -6.95 -6.36
CA HIS A 24 -4.80 -6.99 -5.01
C HIS A 24 -5.29 -8.40 -4.64
N ASP A 25 -6.13 -9.00 -5.49
CA ASP A 25 -6.76 -10.29 -5.21
C ASP A 25 -5.72 -11.43 -5.12
N TYR A 26 -4.53 -11.24 -5.70
CA TYR A 26 -3.46 -12.23 -5.66
C TYR A 26 -2.41 -11.99 -4.57
N LEU A 27 -2.05 -10.73 -4.27
CA LEU A 27 -0.89 -10.40 -3.43
C LEU A 27 -1.25 -9.81 -2.07
N LEU A 28 -2.49 -9.35 -1.86
CA LEU A 28 -2.90 -8.81 -0.56
C LEU A 28 -3.01 -9.93 0.47
N ASP A 29 -2.41 -9.72 1.62
CA ASP A 29 -2.70 -10.47 2.83
C ASP A 29 -3.86 -9.80 3.58
N PRO A 30 -5.02 -10.45 3.72
CA PRO A 30 -6.22 -9.83 4.29
C PRO A 30 -6.17 -9.66 5.81
N GLU A 31 -5.23 -10.32 6.50
CA GLU A 31 -5.08 -10.20 7.95
C GLU A 31 -4.40 -8.88 8.32
N PHE A 32 -3.35 -8.53 7.58
CA PHE A 32 -2.57 -7.31 7.83
C PHE A 32 -2.94 -6.18 6.88
N SER A 33 -3.74 -6.43 5.84
CA SER A 33 -3.95 -5.50 4.74
C SER A 33 -2.61 -5.01 4.16
N LEU A 34 -1.64 -5.91 4.01
CA LEU A 34 -0.33 -5.63 3.42
C LEU A 34 -0.09 -6.52 2.20
N PHE A 35 0.67 -6.01 1.25
CA PHE A 35 0.98 -6.71 0.01
C PHE A 35 2.28 -7.49 0.14
N TYR A 36 2.24 -8.77 -0.22
CA TYR A 36 3.45 -9.50 -0.56
C TYR A 36 4.08 -8.90 -1.81
N ARG A 37 5.42 -8.89 -1.85
CA ARG A 37 6.15 -8.41 -3.03
C ARG A 37 5.82 -9.24 -4.28
N ASP A 38 5.75 -10.56 -4.10
CA ASP A 38 5.40 -11.54 -5.10
C ASP A 38 5.10 -12.89 -4.42
N SER A 39 4.61 -13.87 -5.17
CA SER A 39 4.15 -15.16 -4.66
C SER A 39 5.21 -15.98 -3.92
N ARG A 40 6.51 -15.69 -4.12
CA ARG A 40 7.58 -16.41 -3.40
C ARG A 40 7.57 -16.11 -1.90
N TYR A 41 6.89 -15.04 -1.47
CA TYR A 41 6.83 -14.61 -0.07
C TYR A 41 5.61 -15.13 0.68
N PHE A 42 4.65 -15.80 0.02
CA PHE A 42 3.43 -16.31 0.68
C PHE A 42 3.72 -17.25 1.85
N THR A 43 4.72 -18.11 1.71
CA THR A 43 5.09 -19.11 2.73
C THR A 43 6.38 -18.78 3.48
N ARG A 44 7.12 -17.76 3.04
CA ARG A 44 8.37 -17.36 3.71
C ARG A 44 8.07 -16.63 5.00
N ARG A 45 8.89 -16.89 6.01
CA ARG A 45 8.84 -16.26 7.32
C ARG A 45 10.24 -15.82 7.73
N ASP A 46 10.33 -14.87 8.66
CA ASP A 46 11.59 -14.61 9.38
C ASP A 46 11.85 -15.67 10.47
N GLU A 47 12.92 -15.48 11.24
CA GLU A 47 13.34 -16.39 12.31
C GLU A 47 12.31 -16.49 13.45
N GLU A 48 11.47 -15.47 13.62
CA GLU A 48 10.40 -15.39 14.62
C GLU A 48 9.05 -15.92 14.10
N GLY A 49 8.99 -16.30 12.82
CA GLY A 49 7.78 -16.83 12.20
C GLY A 49 6.83 -15.77 11.63
N ASN A 50 7.24 -14.50 11.54
CA ASN A 50 6.40 -13.44 10.99
C ASN A 50 6.33 -13.50 9.45
N LYS A 51 5.21 -13.04 8.89
CA LYS A 51 5.07 -12.81 7.45
C LYS A 51 6.03 -11.69 7.00
N LEU A 52 6.63 -11.87 5.82
CA LEU A 52 7.62 -10.93 5.28
C LEU A 52 6.96 -9.91 4.35
N PHE A 53 6.66 -8.71 4.89
CA PHE A 53 6.16 -7.58 4.10
C PHE A 53 7.25 -6.53 3.91
N TRP A 54 7.62 -6.30 2.66
CA TRP A 54 8.67 -5.35 2.32
C TRP A 54 8.14 -3.91 2.43
N SER A 55 8.81 -3.09 3.25
CA SER A 55 8.43 -1.70 3.54
C SER A 55 8.26 -0.85 2.28
N ARG A 56 9.33 -0.66 1.49
CA ARG A 56 9.24 0.12 0.24
C ARG A 56 8.22 -0.44 -0.75
N GLY A 57 7.97 -1.75 -0.76
CA GLY A 57 6.95 -2.38 -1.61
C GLY A 57 5.54 -1.94 -1.24
N ASN A 58 5.23 -1.97 0.06
CA ASN A 58 3.95 -1.48 0.57
C ASN A 58 3.85 0.05 0.48
N GLY A 59 4.97 0.75 0.62
CA GLY A 59 5.07 2.19 0.34
C GLY A 59 4.63 2.55 -1.08
N TRP A 60 5.02 1.77 -2.10
CA TRP A 60 4.57 1.98 -3.47
C TRP A 60 3.06 1.85 -3.63
N VAL A 61 2.47 0.82 -3.01
CA VAL A 61 1.03 0.60 -3.08
C VAL A 61 0.29 1.71 -2.35
N PHE A 62 0.72 2.04 -1.13
CA PHE A 62 0.05 3.02 -0.28
C PHE A 62 0.10 4.45 -0.86
N ALA A 63 1.26 4.89 -1.33
CA ALA A 63 1.38 6.17 -2.05
C ALA A 63 0.63 6.14 -3.40
N GLY A 64 0.61 4.99 -4.07
CA GLY A 64 -0.17 4.76 -5.28
C GLY A 64 -1.67 4.93 -5.05
N LEU A 65 -2.21 4.40 -3.95
CA LEU A 65 -3.61 4.54 -3.55
C LEU A 65 -3.99 6.01 -3.37
N VAL A 66 -3.16 6.80 -2.68
CA VAL A 66 -3.36 8.25 -2.58
C VAL A 66 -3.45 8.90 -3.95
N ASN A 67 -2.54 8.55 -4.85
CA ASN A 67 -2.52 9.12 -6.19
C ASN A 67 -3.75 8.70 -7.03
N ILE A 68 -4.28 7.51 -6.80
CA ILE A 68 -5.54 7.05 -7.42
C ILE A 68 -6.72 7.83 -6.85
N LEU A 69 -6.85 7.92 -5.52
CA LEU A 69 -7.97 8.59 -4.85
C LEU A 69 -8.03 10.09 -5.14
N LYS A 70 -6.89 10.74 -5.40
CA LYS A 70 -6.83 12.15 -5.82
C LYS A 70 -7.45 12.42 -7.20
N ILE A 71 -7.58 11.41 -8.05
CA ILE A 71 -7.99 11.59 -9.45
C ILE A 71 -9.20 10.75 -9.87
N LEU A 72 -9.54 9.71 -9.11
CA LEU A 72 -10.66 8.85 -9.40
C LEU A 72 -11.96 9.57 -9.00
N PRO A 73 -12.97 9.69 -9.89
CA PRO A 73 -14.25 10.26 -9.54
C PRO A 73 -14.89 9.53 -8.35
N GLU A 74 -15.51 10.28 -7.43
CA GLU A 74 -16.12 9.70 -6.22
C GLU A 74 -17.31 8.79 -6.53
N ASP A 75 -17.99 9.02 -7.67
CA ASP A 75 -19.08 8.19 -8.18
C ASP A 75 -18.59 6.97 -8.98
N HIS A 76 -17.27 6.82 -9.17
CA HIS A 76 -16.71 5.66 -9.83
C HIS A 76 -16.99 4.38 -9.01
N PRO A 77 -17.44 3.27 -9.62
CA PRO A 77 -17.84 2.06 -8.89
C PRO A 77 -16.76 1.49 -7.93
N SER A 78 -15.48 1.61 -8.30
CA SER A 78 -14.36 1.13 -7.49
C SER A 78 -13.87 2.12 -6.42
N TYR A 79 -14.37 3.37 -6.38
CA TYR A 79 -13.85 4.41 -5.47
C TYR A 79 -13.93 3.99 -4.01
N SER A 80 -15.09 3.51 -3.57
CA SER A 80 -15.30 3.02 -2.20
C SER A 80 -14.36 1.86 -1.84
N ARG A 81 -14.05 0.99 -2.81
CA ARG A 81 -13.14 -0.15 -2.63
C ARG A 81 -11.69 0.32 -2.46
N TYR A 82 -11.26 1.31 -3.23
CA TYR A 82 -9.94 1.95 -3.07
C TYR A 82 -9.82 2.67 -1.73
N LEU A 83 -10.85 3.43 -1.35
CA LEU A 83 -10.87 4.17 -0.09
C LEU A 83 -10.80 3.23 1.11
N LYS A 84 -11.56 2.11 1.06
CA LYS A 84 -11.48 1.08 2.09
C LYS A 84 -10.08 0.49 2.19
N LEU A 85 -9.48 0.08 1.08
CA LEU A 85 -8.14 -0.49 1.07
C LEU A 85 -7.11 0.50 1.63
N TYR A 86 -7.20 1.78 1.25
CA TYR A 86 -6.37 2.85 1.80
C TYR A 86 -6.52 2.94 3.32
N GLY A 87 -7.74 2.99 3.84
CA GLY A 87 -8.01 3.08 5.28
C GLY A 87 -7.48 1.87 6.05
N ASP A 88 -7.73 0.65 5.53
CA ASP A 88 -7.22 -0.57 6.14
C ASP A 88 -5.68 -0.58 6.19
N MET A 89 -5.02 -0.20 5.09
CA MET A 89 -3.56 -0.07 5.03
C MET A 89 -3.04 1.01 5.99
N ALA A 90 -3.68 2.16 6.05
CA ALA A 90 -3.29 3.27 6.90
C ALA A 90 -3.32 2.88 8.38
N SER A 91 -4.36 2.16 8.82
CA SER A 91 -4.46 1.64 10.18
C SER A 91 -3.29 0.71 10.50
N THR A 92 -3.06 -0.31 9.66
CA THR A 92 -1.95 -1.25 9.90
C THR A 92 -0.59 -0.53 9.89
N ILE A 93 -0.36 0.38 8.94
CA ILE A 93 0.90 1.12 8.81
C ILE A 93 1.15 1.96 10.07
N ALA A 94 0.13 2.65 10.60
CA ALA A 94 0.25 3.42 11.82
C ALA A 94 0.59 2.51 13.03
N ASP A 95 -0.09 1.37 13.16
CA ASP A 95 0.08 0.44 14.29
C ASP A 95 1.46 -0.22 14.36
N ILE A 96 2.15 -0.33 13.21
CA ILE A 96 3.47 -0.98 13.11
C ILE A 96 4.63 0.02 12.99
N GLN A 97 4.37 1.33 13.12
CA GLN A 97 5.43 2.33 13.22
C GLN A 97 6.29 2.06 14.46
N ARG A 98 7.60 2.23 14.34
CA ARG A 98 8.53 2.08 15.46
C ARG A 98 8.57 3.33 16.32
N ASP A 99 9.05 3.18 17.54
CA ASP A 99 9.20 4.29 18.51
C ASP A 99 10.11 5.41 17.98
N ASN A 100 11.04 5.09 17.07
CA ASN A 100 11.92 6.07 16.43
C ASN A 100 11.28 6.82 15.24
N GLY A 101 10.00 6.53 14.94
CA GLY A 101 9.23 7.14 13.86
C GLY A 101 9.45 6.53 12.47
N LEU A 102 10.33 5.55 12.31
CA LEU A 102 10.58 4.87 11.03
C LEU A 102 9.86 3.51 10.97
N TRP A 103 9.80 2.96 9.76
CA TRP A 103 9.37 1.58 9.51
C TRP A 103 10.58 0.71 9.18
N SER A 104 10.55 -0.55 9.62
CA SER A 104 11.59 -1.52 9.30
C SER A 104 11.46 -2.08 7.89
N VAL A 105 12.57 -2.48 7.28
CA VAL A 105 12.58 -3.06 5.92
C VAL A 105 11.63 -4.25 5.77
N SER A 106 11.49 -5.06 6.81
CA SER A 106 10.40 -6.01 7.01
C SER A 106 9.43 -5.39 8.02
N LEU A 107 8.20 -5.12 7.58
CA LEU A 107 7.25 -4.30 8.33
C LEU A 107 6.79 -4.92 9.65
N LEU A 108 6.66 -6.25 9.70
CA LEU A 108 6.23 -6.95 10.92
C LEU A 108 7.37 -7.31 11.87
N ALA A 109 8.61 -7.19 11.42
CA ALA A 109 9.78 -7.53 12.23
C ALA A 109 10.16 -6.42 13.24
N LYS A 110 9.48 -5.26 13.21
CA LYS A 110 9.67 -4.12 14.13
C LYS A 110 11.15 -3.86 14.44
N GLU A 111 11.56 -3.96 15.70
CA GLU A 111 12.92 -3.66 16.16
C GLU A 111 13.98 -4.72 15.81
N ALA A 112 13.59 -5.89 15.30
CA ALA A 112 14.53 -6.95 14.93
C ALA A 112 15.51 -6.53 13.82
N TYR A 113 15.13 -5.55 12.99
CA TYR A 113 15.99 -4.93 11.99
C TYR A 113 16.22 -3.45 12.33
N PRO A 114 17.28 -3.11 13.11
CA PRO A 114 17.46 -1.76 13.62
C PRO A 114 17.90 -0.77 12.54
N ALA A 115 18.40 -1.24 11.39
CA ALA A 115 18.86 -0.39 10.30
C ALA A 115 17.73 0.53 9.80
N PRO A 116 17.99 1.83 9.62
CA PRO A 116 16.99 2.76 9.14
C PRO A 116 16.60 2.42 7.69
N GLU A 117 15.29 2.39 7.43
CA GLU A 117 14.74 2.24 6.09
C GLU A 117 13.93 3.48 5.72
N THR A 118 14.60 4.44 5.07
CA THR A 118 14.01 5.76 4.83
C THR A 118 13.02 5.76 3.67
N SER A 119 13.25 4.97 2.63
CA SER A 119 12.47 5.09 1.40
C SER A 119 11.03 4.63 1.55
N GLY A 120 10.79 3.48 2.19
CA GLY A 120 9.45 3.07 2.59
C GLY A 120 8.88 4.08 3.55
N SER A 121 9.56 4.37 4.66
CA SER A 121 9.09 5.35 5.66
C SER A 121 8.61 6.67 5.04
N SER A 122 9.30 7.21 4.04
CA SER A 122 8.86 8.42 3.33
C SER A 122 7.53 8.24 2.58
N PHE A 123 7.25 7.08 1.99
CA PHE A 123 5.94 6.76 1.40
C PHE A 123 4.85 6.60 2.44
N MET A 124 5.14 5.95 3.57
CA MET A 124 4.19 5.84 4.69
C MET A 124 3.81 7.24 5.19
N VAL A 125 4.80 8.11 5.41
CA VAL A 125 4.56 9.51 5.81
C VAL A 125 3.71 10.25 4.78
N TYR A 126 4.04 10.17 3.49
CA TYR A 126 3.23 10.79 2.43
C TYR A 126 1.77 10.31 2.46
N GLY A 127 1.57 8.99 2.57
CA GLY A 127 0.25 8.40 2.56
C GLY A 127 -0.57 8.75 3.80
N LEU A 128 0.03 8.72 4.99
CA LEU A 128 -0.61 9.06 6.25
C LEU A 128 -0.94 10.55 6.34
N ALA A 129 -0.01 11.43 5.92
CA ALA A 129 -0.23 12.86 5.92
C ALA A 129 -1.42 13.26 5.05
N TRP A 130 -1.55 12.65 3.85
CA TRP A 130 -2.70 12.90 2.98
C TRP A 130 -4.04 12.54 3.64
N GLY A 131 -4.12 11.42 4.37
CA GLY A 131 -5.37 11.01 5.04
C GLY A 131 -5.76 11.90 6.21
N GLY A 132 -4.78 12.52 6.88
CA GLY A 132 -5.04 13.50 7.94
C GLY A 132 -5.54 14.85 7.45
N GLU A 133 -5.46 15.13 6.14
CA GLU A 133 -5.93 16.37 5.51
C GLU A 133 -7.35 16.27 4.93
N GLN A 134 -7.94 15.07 4.92
CA GLN A 134 -9.28 14.78 4.39
C GLN A 134 -10.36 14.96 5.46
#